data_AF-A0A8T7JAW6-F1
#
_entry.id   AF-A0A8T7JAW6-F1
#
_cell.length_a   1.000
_cell.length_b   1.000
_cell.length_c   1.000
_cell.angle_alpha   90.00
_cell.angle_beta   90.00
_cell.angle_gamma   90.00
#
_symmetry.space_group_name_H-M   'P 1'
#
loop_
_entity.id
_entity.type
_entity.pdbx_description
1 polymer ?
#
loop_
_entity_poly.entity_id
_entity_poly.type
_entity_poly.pdbx_seq_one_letter_code
_entity_poly.pdbx_strand_id
1 'polypeptide(L)'
;MARLPRGFTLIELLIALTVLGILAKFSLPLWTAVSTQIRYARTDHALNQIERELLGFLAMHGRLPCPATAGSDGAEDCSVGAGFVPAKTLGLGLALNKDLLVKDGWNNPIEYQVGRQSDGQPLFESAEHLKQMHPSLWASSLAAYYGLPCRPVTMYANQLAAVVLARNKTLESDLGGWFGPRVETGPCRQDNDARLISEHRVLLEMIYSGALSSL
;
A
#
# COMPACT_ATOMS: atom_id res chain seq x y z
N MET A 1 35.38 -5.53 -63.43
CA MET A 1 34.95 -6.90 -63.09
C MET A 1 34.17 -6.85 -61.79
N ALA A 2 32.84 -6.94 -61.83
CA ALA A 2 32.00 -6.93 -60.62
C ALA A 2 31.94 -8.34 -60.03
N ARG A 3 32.39 -8.52 -58.78
CA ARG A 3 32.22 -9.78 -58.05
C ARG A 3 30.76 -9.91 -57.63
N LEU A 4 30.11 -11.02 -57.98
CA LEU A 4 28.78 -11.34 -57.43
C LEU A 4 28.89 -11.56 -55.92
N PRO A 5 27.99 -10.99 -55.12
CA PRO A 5 27.97 -11.22 -53.68
C PRO A 5 27.71 -12.71 -53.40
N ARG A 6 28.53 -13.30 -52.53
CA ARG A 6 28.31 -14.67 -52.04
C ARG A 6 27.03 -14.70 -51.21
N GLY A 7 26.10 -15.59 -51.55
CA GLY A 7 24.89 -15.84 -50.77
C GLY A 7 25.21 -16.62 -49.49
N PHE A 8 24.36 -16.43 -48.47
CA PHE A 8 24.45 -17.17 -47.21
C PHE A 8 24.15 -18.65 -47.42
N THR A 9 24.87 -19.51 -46.70
CA THR A 9 24.60 -20.95 -46.75
C THR A 9 23.41 -21.32 -45.85
N LEU A 10 22.67 -22.37 -46.22
CA LEU A 10 21.53 -22.87 -45.42
C LEU A 10 21.93 -23.21 -43.99
N ILE A 11 23.14 -23.76 -43.80
CA ILE A 11 23.63 -24.16 -42.48
C ILE A 11 24.01 -22.96 -41.60
N GLU A 12 24.51 -21.89 -42.22
CA GLU A 12 24.88 -20.65 -41.53
C GLU A 12 23.66 -19.91 -41.02
N LEU A 13 22.56 -19.90 -41.79
CA LEU A 13 21.25 -19.42 -41.34
C LEU A 13 20.68 -20.28 -40.20
N LEU A 14 20.84 -21.60 -40.27
CA LEU A 14 20.39 -22.54 -39.23
C LEU A 14 21.12 -22.31 -37.89
N ILE A 15 22.44 -22.13 -37.94
CA ILE A 15 23.25 -21.83 -36.75
C ILE A 15 22.87 -20.45 -36.19
N ALA A 16 22.74 -19.43 -37.05
CA ALA A 16 22.34 -18.09 -36.61
C ALA A 16 20.97 -18.08 -35.91
N LEU A 17 19.97 -18.75 -36.48
CA LEU A 17 18.65 -18.86 -35.87
C LEU A 17 18.66 -19.68 -34.57
N THR A 18 19.51 -20.70 -34.48
CA THR A 18 19.68 -21.48 -33.24
C THR A 18 20.27 -20.63 -32.12
N VAL A 19 21.32 -19.85 -32.41
CA VAL A 19 21.93 -18.92 -31.44
C VAL A 19 20.92 -17.86 -31.00
N LEU A 20 20.18 -17.26 -31.94
CA LEU A 20 19.12 -16.30 -31.64
C LEU A 20 18.01 -16.92 -30.77
N GLY A 21 17.60 -18.17 -31.05
CA GLY A 21 16.59 -18.88 -30.27
C GLY A 21 17.03 -19.18 -28.83
N ILE A 22 18.32 -19.50 -28.62
CA ILE A 22 18.89 -19.69 -27.28
C ILE A 22 18.91 -18.36 -26.53
N LEU A 23 19.42 -17.29 -27.16
CA LEU A 23 19.48 -15.96 -26.54
C LEU A 23 18.08 -15.43 -26.19
N ALA A 24 17.08 -15.66 -27.04
CA ALA A 24 15.69 -15.28 -26.79
C ALA A 24 15.07 -16.05 -25.60
N LYS A 25 15.47 -17.30 -25.36
CA LYS A 25 15.01 -18.05 -24.18
C LYS A 25 15.60 -17.52 -22.88
N PHE A 26 16.87 -17.10 -22.89
CA PHE A 26 17.55 -16.58 -21.70
C PHE A 26 17.16 -15.13 -21.34
N SER A 27 16.57 -14.36 -22.26
CA SER A 27 16.20 -12.97 -21.98
C SER A 27 14.92 -12.85 -21.14
N LEU A 28 13.94 -13.74 -21.29
CA LEU A 28 12.63 -13.69 -20.63
C LEU A 28 12.65 -13.56 -19.08
N PRO A 29 13.44 -14.35 -18.31
CA PRO A 29 13.39 -14.29 -16.85
C PRO A 29 13.96 -13.00 -16.25
N LEU A 30 14.79 -12.24 -16.99
CA LEU A 30 15.34 -10.98 -16.50
C LEU A 30 14.29 -9.86 -16.51
N TRP A 31 13.35 -9.88 -17.47
CA TRP A 31 12.30 -8.87 -17.57
C TRP A 31 11.27 -8.98 -16.44
N THR A 32 10.93 -10.19 -16.00
CA THR A 32 9.96 -10.39 -14.92
C THR A 32 10.51 -9.89 -13.58
N ALA A 33 11.76 -10.23 -13.25
CA ALA A 33 12.41 -9.82 -12.00
C ALA A 33 12.57 -8.29 -11.84
N VAL A 34 12.94 -7.58 -12.91
CA VAL A 34 13.03 -6.11 -12.86
C VAL A 34 11.65 -5.49 -12.68
N SER A 35 10.64 -6.04 -13.35
CA SER A 35 9.28 -5.52 -13.26
C SER A 35 8.69 -5.63 -11.86
N THR A 36 8.94 -6.75 -11.14
CA THR A 36 8.44 -6.95 -9.78
C THR A 36 9.10 -5.98 -8.81
N GLN A 37 10.42 -5.79 -8.89
CA GLN A 37 11.15 -4.83 -8.05
C GLN A 37 10.59 -3.40 -8.18
N ILE A 38 10.26 -2.96 -9.41
CA ILE A 38 9.65 -1.65 -9.64
C ILE A 38 8.27 -1.55 -8.97
N ARG A 39 7.46 -2.62 -9.02
CA ARG A 39 6.14 -2.65 -8.37
C ARG A 39 6.27 -2.53 -6.85
N TYR A 40 7.20 -3.27 -6.24
CA TYR A 40 7.49 -3.16 -4.81
C TYR A 40 7.92 -1.74 -4.43
N ALA A 41 8.87 -1.15 -5.16
CA ALA A 41 9.35 0.21 -4.91
C ALA A 41 8.21 1.25 -5.04
N ARG A 42 7.32 1.09 -6.02
CA ARG A 42 6.14 1.96 -6.20
C ARG A 42 5.17 1.83 -5.03
N THR A 43 4.89 0.61 -4.57
CA THR A 43 4.01 0.38 -3.41
C THR A 43 4.61 0.97 -2.14
N ASP A 44 5.90 0.75 -1.89
CA ASP A 44 6.59 1.29 -0.72
C ASP A 44 6.57 2.84 -0.72
N HIS A 45 6.87 3.45 -1.87
CA HIS A 45 6.77 4.89 -2.04
C HIS A 45 5.35 5.42 -1.75
N ALA A 46 4.32 4.75 -2.29
CA ALA A 46 2.93 5.12 -2.07
C ALA A 46 2.56 5.02 -0.58
N LEU A 47 2.88 3.91 0.07
CA LEU A 47 2.62 3.69 1.49
C LEU A 47 3.31 4.73 2.39
N ASN A 48 4.59 5.02 2.13
CA ASN A 48 5.33 6.02 2.90
C ASN A 48 4.78 7.44 2.68
N GLN A 49 4.31 7.76 1.47
CA GLN A 49 3.68 9.05 1.21
C GLN A 49 2.32 9.17 1.91
N ILE A 50 1.48 8.14 1.82
CA ILE A 50 0.18 8.10 2.51
C ILE A 50 0.37 8.27 4.01
N GLU A 51 1.32 7.57 4.60
CA GLU A 51 1.64 7.68 6.03
C GLU A 51 2.04 9.10 6.42
N ARG A 52 2.91 9.76 5.64
CA ARG A 52 3.31 11.16 5.91
C ARG A 52 2.13 12.12 5.80
N GLU A 53 1.29 11.99 4.78
CA GLU A 53 0.13 12.87 4.63
C GLU A 53 -0.93 12.62 5.71
N LEU A 54 -1.11 11.37 6.16
CA LEU A 54 -1.99 11.05 7.28
C LEU A 54 -1.53 11.73 8.58
N LEU A 55 -0.23 11.68 8.86
CA LEU A 55 0.37 12.36 10.02
C LEU A 55 0.33 13.89 9.86
N GLY A 56 0.55 14.42 8.65
CA GLY A 56 0.43 15.84 8.35
C GLY A 56 -1.01 16.36 8.51
N PHE A 57 -1.99 15.61 8.01
CA PHE A 57 -3.42 15.91 8.18
C PHE A 57 -3.81 15.91 9.66
N LEU A 58 -3.28 14.94 10.42
CA LEU A 58 -3.46 14.86 11.86
C LEU A 58 -2.87 16.07 12.59
N ALA A 59 -1.67 16.52 12.21
CA ALA A 59 -1.04 17.70 12.79
C ALA A 59 -1.83 18.99 12.48
N MET A 60 -2.40 19.11 11.28
CA MET A 60 -3.13 20.30 10.85
C MET A 60 -4.57 20.35 11.37
N HIS A 61 -5.27 19.22 11.39
CA HIS A 61 -6.70 19.15 11.70
C HIS A 61 -7.00 18.54 13.08
N GLY A 62 -5.98 17.99 13.77
CA GLY A 62 -6.16 17.31 15.05
C GLY A 62 -6.93 15.99 14.96
N ARG A 63 -7.14 15.47 13.74
CA ARG A 63 -7.89 14.24 13.46
C ARG A 63 -7.27 13.42 12.33
N LEU A 64 -7.51 12.12 12.31
CA LEU A 64 -7.27 11.32 11.11
C LEU A 64 -8.46 11.45 10.14
N PRO A 65 -8.24 11.37 8.82
CA PRO A 65 -9.35 11.45 7.86
C PRO A 65 -10.19 10.17 7.89
N CYS A 66 -11.46 10.26 7.51
CA CYS A 66 -12.29 9.07 7.34
C CYS A 66 -11.91 8.32 6.06
N PRO A 67 -12.13 6.99 5.98
CA PRO A 67 -11.87 6.25 4.75
C PRO A 67 -12.72 6.75 3.57
N ALA A 68 -12.16 6.66 2.37
CA ALA A 68 -12.89 6.83 1.12
C ALA A 68 -13.70 5.57 0.78
N THR A 69 -14.86 5.73 0.17
CA THR A 69 -15.59 4.64 -0.51
C THR A 69 -15.34 4.69 -2.01
N ALA A 70 -15.66 3.62 -2.74
CA ALA A 70 -15.54 3.59 -4.19
C ALA A 70 -16.43 4.63 -4.91
N GLY A 71 -17.44 5.19 -4.22
CA GLY A 71 -18.30 6.26 -4.75
C GLY A 71 -17.98 7.66 -4.20
N SER A 72 -16.93 7.79 -3.38
CA SER A 72 -16.56 9.05 -2.74
C SER A 72 -15.60 9.92 -3.56
N ASP A 73 -15.21 9.48 -4.76
CA ASP A 73 -14.28 10.20 -5.63
C ASP A 73 -12.96 10.61 -4.93
N GLY A 74 -12.47 9.71 -4.08
CA GLY A 74 -11.26 9.91 -3.28
C GLY A 74 -11.41 10.91 -2.12
N ALA A 75 -12.61 11.41 -1.85
CA ALA A 75 -12.91 12.21 -0.65
C ALA A 75 -13.16 11.30 0.57
N GLU A 76 -13.06 11.86 1.76
CA GLU A 76 -13.36 11.13 3.00
C GLU A 76 -14.87 10.89 3.15
N ASP A 77 -15.24 9.70 3.62
CA ASP A 77 -16.62 9.31 3.90
C ASP A 77 -16.71 8.71 5.31
N CYS A 78 -17.15 9.53 6.28
CA CYS A 78 -17.24 9.13 7.68
C CYS A 78 -18.38 8.14 7.99
N SER A 79 -19.23 7.83 7.01
CA SER A 79 -20.26 6.79 7.16
C SER A 79 -19.67 5.37 7.23
N VAL A 80 -18.42 5.20 6.81
CA VAL A 80 -17.71 3.92 6.84
C VAL A 80 -16.51 3.93 7.79
N GLY A 81 -16.24 2.77 8.40
CA GLY A 81 -15.06 2.57 9.27
C GLY A 81 -13.85 1.99 8.57
N ALA A 82 -14.05 1.39 7.40
CA ALA A 82 -13.02 0.80 6.57
C ALA A 82 -13.34 1.10 5.11
N GLY A 83 -12.30 1.36 4.33
CA GLY A 83 -12.44 1.66 2.91
C GLY A 83 -11.07 1.86 2.28
N PHE A 84 -10.93 2.94 1.55
CA PHE A 84 -9.72 3.28 0.81
C PHE A 84 -9.09 4.56 1.35
N VAL A 85 -7.85 4.80 0.96
CA VAL A 85 -7.16 6.04 1.32
C VAL A 85 -7.85 7.24 0.62
N PRO A 86 -8.29 8.28 1.37
CA PRO A 86 -8.98 9.44 0.81
C PRO A 86 -7.98 10.37 0.10
N ALA A 87 -7.62 10.02 -1.13
CA ALA A 87 -6.59 10.68 -1.94
C ALA A 87 -6.81 12.19 -2.11
N LYS A 88 -8.06 12.61 -2.30
CA LYS A 88 -8.43 14.00 -2.53
C LYS A 88 -8.36 14.82 -1.24
N THR A 89 -8.83 14.25 -0.13
CA THR A 89 -8.74 14.90 1.20
C THR A 89 -7.29 15.07 1.64
N LEU A 90 -6.44 14.09 1.35
CA LEU A 90 -5.00 14.12 1.67
C LEU A 90 -4.15 14.87 0.63
N GLY A 91 -4.72 15.31 -0.49
CA GLY A 91 -3.96 15.98 -1.57
C GLY A 91 -2.86 15.10 -2.19
N LEU A 92 -3.06 13.79 -2.23
CA LEU A 92 -2.04 12.83 -2.66
C LEU A 92 -1.76 12.89 -4.17
N GLY A 93 -0.52 13.19 -4.53
CA GLY A 93 0.00 13.13 -5.92
C GLY A 93 0.38 11.71 -6.36
N LEU A 94 -0.44 10.70 -6.05
CA LEU A 94 -0.16 9.29 -6.36
C LEU A 94 -0.97 8.80 -7.57
N ALA A 95 -0.63 7.60 -8.07
CA ALA A 95 -1.35 6.97 -9.16
C ALA A 95 -2.77 6.56 -8.72
N LEU A 96 -3.79 7.07 -9.42
CA LEU A 96 -5.21 6.85 -9.09
C LEU A 96 -5.89 5.84 -10.03
N ASN A 97 -7.02 5.28 -9.57
CA ASN A 97 -7.98 4.55 -10.39
C ASN A 97 -9.04 5.47 -10.99
N LYS A 98 -9.96 4.89 -11.75
CA LYS A 98 -11.10 5.60 -12.33
C LYS A 98 -12.03 6.20 -11.28
N ASP A 99 -12.02 5.63 -10.07
CA ASP A 99 -12.82 6.03 -8.91
C ASP A 99 -12.01 6.96 -7.98
N LEU A 100 -10.89 7.51 -8.45
CA LEU A 100 -9.96 8.39 -7.74
C LEU A 100 -9.34 7.81 -6.45
N LEU A 101 -9.22 6.48 -6.39
CA LEU A 101 -8.57 5.74 -5.31
C LEU A 101 -7.09 5.51 -5.62
N VAL A 102 -6.23 5.66 -4.60
CA VAL A 102 -4.79 5.40 -4.71
C VAL A 102 -4.54 3.92 -5.02
N LYS A 103 -3.66 3.66 -6.00
CA LYS A 103 -3.24 2.30 -6.36
C LYS A 103 -1.81 1.99 -5.91
N ASP A 104 -1.56 0.71 -5.68
CA ASP A 104 -0.23 0.14 -5.49
C ASP A 104 0.47 -0.19 -6.84
N GLY A 105 1.65 -0.81 -6.76
CA GLY A 105 2.41 -1.27 -7.93
C GLY A 105 1.74 -2.36 -8.77
N TRP A 106 0.71 -3.04 -8.23
CA TRP A 106 -0.06 -4.09 -8.89
C TRP A 106 -1.42 -3.58 -9.39
N ASN A 107 -1.66 -2.26 -9.35
CA ASN A 107 -2.93 -1.61 -9.67
C ASN A 107 -4.09 -1.93 -8.73
N ASN A 108 -3.81 -2.48 -7.55
CA ASN A 108 -4.82 -2.70 -6.52
C ASN A 108 -5.02 -1.40 -5.73
N PRO A 109 -6.27 -1.03 -5.41
CA PRO A 109 -6.51 0.13 -4.55
C PRO A 109 -5.98 -0.15 -3.13
N ILE A 110 -5.33 0.87 -2.54
CA ILE A 110 -4.78 0.79 -1.20
C ILE A 110 -5.91 1.02 -0.19
N GLU A 111 -6.02 0.07 0.74
CA GLU A 111 -7.04 0.10 1.77
C GLU A 111 -6.59 0.89 2.98
N TYR A 112 -7.58 1.45 3.66
CA TYR A 112 -7.38 2.27 4.84
C TYR A 112 -8.48 2.01 5.84
N GLN A 113 -8.07 1.85 7.09
CA GLN A 113 -8.96 1.68 8.22
C GLN A 113 -8.45 2.54 9.37
N VAL A 114 -9.35 3.35 9.93
CA VAL A 114 -9.10 4.11 11.14
C VAL A 114 -9.71 3.34 12.32
N GLY A 115 -9.04 3.34 13.46
CA GLY A 115 -9.65 2.81 14.67
C GLY A 115 -10.92 3.59 15.00
N ARG A 116 -11.90 2.95 15.63
CA ARG A 116 -13.16 3.57 16.07
C ARG A 116 -13.32 3.46 17.57
N GLN A 117 -13.94 4.46 18.16
CA GLN A 117 -14.36 4.42 19.55
C GLN A 117 -15.57 3.46 19.69
N SER A 118 -15.86 3.03 20.91
CA SER A 118 -16.94 2.07 21.22
C SER A 118 -18.35 2.58 20.88
N ASP A 119 -18.52 3.88 20.70
CA ASP A 119 -19.74 4.54 20.20
C ASP A 119 -19.84 4.51 18.67
N GLY A 120 -18.84 3.95 17.99
CA GLY A 120 -18.79 3.84 16.55
C GLY A 120 -18.37 5.13 15.85
N GLN A 121 -17.86 6.15 16.54
CA GLN A 121 -17.21 7.29 15.87
C GLN A 121 -15.76 6.97 15.50
N PRO A 122 -15.18 7.56 14.44
CA PRO A 122 -13.75 7.44 14.18
C PRO A 122 -12.95 7.95 15.39
N LEU A 123 -11.92 7.21 15.79
CA LEU A 123 -10.98 7.71 16.79
C LEU A 123 -10.40 9.03 16.23
N PHE A 124 -10.33 10.04 17.11
CA PHE A 124 -9.76 11.38 16.86
C PHE A 124 -10.68 12.41 16.18
N GLU A 125 -11.97 12.52 16.46
CA GLU A 125 -12.79 13.65 15.94
C GLU A 125 -12.43 15.03 16.54
N SER A 126 -11.71 15.09 17.67
CA SER A 126 -11.25 16.35 18.25
C SER A 126 -10.00 16.18 19.12
N ALA A 127 -9.24 17.25 19.21
CA ALA A 127 -8.07 17.44 20.08
C ALA A 127 -8.29 17.16 21.57
N GLU A 128 -9.47 17.48 22.07
CA GLU A 128 -9.85 17.28 23.47
C GLU A 128 -9.90 15.79 23.82
N HIS A 129 -10.35 14.95 22.88
CA HIS A 129 -10.36 13.51 23.07
C HIS A 129 -8.94 12.94 23.14
N LEU A 130 -7.94 13.53 22.48
CA LEU A 130 -6.54 13.10 22.55
C LEU A 130 -5.90 13.34 23.92
N LYS A 131 -6.21 14.47 24.58
CA LYS A 131 -5.72 14.76 25.94
C LYS A 131 -6.35 13.86 27.00
N GLN A 132 -7.56 13.36 26.74
CA GLN A 132 -8.36 12.58 27.69
C GLN A 132 -8.32 11.07 27.43
N MET A 133 -7.68 10.60 26.35
CA MET A 133 -7.70 9.19 25.97
C MET A 133 -6.75 8.35 26.82
N HIS A 134 -7.32 7.63 27.78
CA HIS A 134 -6.61 6.58 28.51
C HIS A 134 -6.21 5.45 27.53
N PRO A 135 -5.02 4.82 27.65
CA PRO A 135 -4.52 3.76 26.74
C PRO A 135 -5.44 2.54 26.55
N SER A 136 -6.49 2.42 27.35
CA SER A 136 -7.48 1.33 27.32
C SER A 136 -8.68 1.58 26.39
N LEU A 137 -8.82 2.79 25.81
CA LEU A 137 -9.95 3.16 24.94
C LEU A 137 -9.68 2.94 23.43
N TRP A 138 -8.49 2.48 23.10
CA TRP A 138 -8.04 2.30 21.73
C TRP A 138 -8.52 0.95 21.19
N ALA A 139 -8.83 0.90 19.88
CA ALA A 139 -9.30 -0.31 19.24
C ALA A 139 -8.28 -1.44 19.45
N SER A 140 -8.68 -2.48 20.18
CA SER A 140 -7.83 -3.64 20.52
C SER A 140 -7.61 -4.60 19.35
N SER A 141 -8.30 -4.36 18.22
CA SER A 141 -8.08 -5.06 16.97
C SER A 141 -8.54 -4.22 15.79
N LEU A 142 -7.71 -4.13 14.74
CA LEU A 142 -8.08 -3.59 13.43
C LEU A 142 -8.15 -4.76 12.45
N ALA A 143 -9.35 -5.05 11.98
CA ALA A 143 -9.62 -6.13 11.05
C ALA A 143 -9.58 -5.61 9.62
N ALA A 144 -8.51 -5.95 8.90
CA ALA A 144 -8.49 -5.81 7.46
C ALA A 144 -9.39 -6.90 6.84
N TYR A 145 -10.41 -6.49 6.09
CA TYR A 145 -11.34 -7.42 5.43
C TYR A 145 -10.78 -7.82 4.05
N TYR A 146 -10.82 -9.12 3.75
CA TYR A 146 -10.46 -9.66 2.45
C TYR A 146 -11.73 -10.03 1.69
N GLY A 147 -11.70 -9.94 0.35
CA GLY A 147 -12.71 -10.58 -0.49
C GLY A 147 -12.63 -12.10 -0.41
N LEU A 148 -13.76 -12.80 -0.50
CA LEU A 148 -13.83 -14.26 -0.59
C LEU A 148 -12.94 -14.76 -1.74
N PRO A 149 -12.15 -15.84 -1.58
CA PRO A 149 -12.24 -16.91 -0.57
C PRO A 149 -11.45 -16.67 0.73
N CYS A 150 -10.84 -15.50 0.93
CA CYS A 150 -9.98 -15.25 2.08
C CYS A 150 -10.78 -14.72 3.27
N ARG A 151 -10.63 -15.33 4.45
CA ARG A 151 -11.23 -14.84 5.71
C ARG A 151 -10.62 -13.48 6.10
N PRO A 152 -11.38 -12.58 6.77
CA PRO A 152 -10.83 -11.36 7.37
C PRO A 152 -9.63 -11.73 8.27
N VAL A 153 -8.52 -11.01 8.11
CA VAL A 153 -7.36 -11.09 9.00
C VAL A 153 -7.48 -9.94 9.97
N THR A 154 -7.82 -10.32 11.19
CA THR A 154 -7.76 -9.45 12.34
C THR A 154 -6.29 -9.27 12.69
N MET A 155 -5.73 -8.09 12.43
CA MET A 155 -4.42 -7.75 12.99
C MET A 155 -4.64 -7.39 14.45
N TYR A 156 -4.16 -8.26 15.34
CA TYR A 156 -4.08 -7.96 16.76
C TYR A 156 -2.82 -7.13 16.99
N ALA A 157 -2.98 -5.83 16.93
CA ALA A 157 -1.97 -4.92 17.43
C ALA A 157 -2.65 -4.06 18.48
N ASN A 158 -2.12 -4.13 19.70
CA ASN A 158 -2.49 -3.20 20.74
C ASN A 158 -2.12 -1.80 20.23
N GLN A 159 -2.98 -0.82 20.51
CA GLN A 159 -2.60 0.58 20.42
C GLN A 159 -2.35 1.09 18.97
N LEU A 160 -3.29 0.81 18.06
CA LEU A 160 -3.26 1.32 16.70
C LEU A 160 -4.28 2.45 16.49
N ALA A 161 -3.80 3.54 15.88
CA ALA A 161 -4.64 4.65 15.43
C ALA A 161 -5.26 4.35 14.05
N ALA A 162 -4.48 3.78 13.13
CA ALA A 162 -4.93 3.40 11.80
C ALA A 162 -4.04 2.34 11.14
N VAL A 163 -4.60 1.66 10.14
CA VAL A 163 -3.93 0.68 9.28
C VAL A 163 -4.11 1.07 7.82
N VAL A 164 -3.01 1.07 7.08
CA VAL A 164 -2.98 1.19 5.62
C VAL A 164 -2.49 -0.14 5.05
N LEU A 165 -3.18 -0.70 4.05
CA LEU A 165 -2.89 -2.03 3.51
C LEU A 165 -2.83 -2.03 1.98
N ALA A 166 -1.74 -2.57 1.42
CA ALA A 166 -1.59 -2.90 0.02
C ALA A 166 -1.65 -4.43 -0.15
N ARG A 167 -2.62 -4.91 -0.95
CA ARG A 167 -3.01 -6.33 -1.00
C ARG A 167 -2.49 -7.10 -2.20
N ASN A 168 -2.53 -8.43 -2.06
CA ASN A 168 -2.47 -9.42 -3.13
C ASN A 168 -1.22 -9.26 -4.01
N LYS A 169 -0.07 -9.07 -3.36
CA LYS A 169 1.20 -9.28 -4.03
C LYS A 169 1.34 -10.79 -4.21
N THR A 170 1.50 -11.21 -5.45
CA THR A 170 1.79 -12.61 -5.75
C THR A 170 3.09 -13.00 -5.06
N LEU A 171 3.08 -14.08 -4.28
CA LEU A 171 4.30 -14.73 -3.79
C LEU A 171 5.08 -15.28 -4.99
N GLU A 172 5.84 -14.42 -5.64
CA GLU A 172 6.87 -14.87 -6.57
C GLU A 172 8.05 -15.29 -5.70
N SER A 173 8.25 -16.61 -5.64
CA SER A 173 9.15 -17.33 -4.75
C SER A 173 10.50 -16.62 -4.51
N ASP A 174 10.84 -16.41 -3.25
CA ASP A 174 12.17 -16.61 -2.67
C ASP A 174 13.38 -16.10 -3.47
N LEU A 175 13.44 -14.79 -3.76
CA LEU A 175 14.71 -14.10 -4.02
C LEU A 175 14.80 -12.77 -3.23
N GLY A 176 14.98 -12.89 -1.91
CA GLY A 176 15.90 -12.05 -1.13
C GLY A 176 15.65 -10.54 -0.93
N GLY A 177 14.51 -9.96 -1.34
CA GLY A 177 14.23 -8.54 -1.11
C GLY A 177 13.44 -8.29 0.18
N TRP A 178 14.11 -7.94 1.28
CA TRP A 178 13.46 -7.56 2.55
C TRP A 178 13.03 -6.08 2.51
N PHE A 179 11.76 -5.79 2.27
CA PHE A 179 11.21 -4.43 2.27
C PHE A 179 9.88 -4.37 3.04
N GLY A 180 9.94 -4.29 4.38
CA GLY A 180 8.79 -3.97 5.25
C GLY A 180 8.22 -5.15 6.06
N PRO A 181 7.34 -4.85 7.06
CA PRO A 181 6.67 -5.88 7.86
C PRO A 181 5.68 -6.64 6.97
N ARG A 182 6.02 -7.90 6.63
CA ARG A 182 5.10 -8.81 5.95
C ARG A 182 3.98 -9.21 6.90
N VAL A 183 2.74 -9.06 6.44
CA VAL A 183 1.60 -9.64 7.13
C VAL A 183 1.13 -10.85 6.35
N GLU A 184 1.53 -12.03 6.83
CA GLU A 184 1.07 -13.30 6.26
C GLU A 184 -0.38 -13.56 6.69
N THR A 185 -1.29 -13.59 5.71
CA THR A 185 -2.72 -13.63 5.98
C THR A 185 -3.30 -15.02 5.75
N GLY A 186 -3.28 -15.86 6.78
CA GLY A 186 -4.05 -17.11 6.84
C GLY A 186 -3.98 -18.00 5.59
N PRO A 187 -5.00 -18.84 5.29
CA PRO A 187 -4.90 -19.94 4.33
C PRO A 187 -4.69 -19.52 2.85
N CYS A 188 -4.66 -18.23 2.53
CA CYS A 188 -4.49 -17.74 1.16
C CYS A 188 -3.04 -17.41 0.76
N ARG A 189 -2.07 -17.45 1.69
CA ARG A 189 -0.63 -17.16 1.44
C ARG A 189 -0.48 -15.95 0.48
N GLN A 190 -1.04 -14.81 0.84
CA GLN A 190 -0.88 -13.57 0.08
C GLN A 190 0.23 -12.74 0.72
N ASP A 191 1.13 -12.20 -0.11
CA ASP A 191 2.09 -11.20 0.34
C ASP A 191 1.36 -9.85 0.37
N ASN A 192 1.30 -9.23 1.54
CA ASN A 192 0.65 -7.95 1.75
C ASN A 192 1.63 -7.04 2.50
N ASP A 193 1.68 -5.78 2.07
CA ASP A 193 2.39 -4.76 2.83
C ASP A 193 1.38 -3.96 3.64
N ALA A 194 1.69 -3.76 4.91
CA ALA A 194 0.93 -2.88 5.77
C ALA A 194 1.80 -1.74 6.30
N ARG A 195 1.16 -0.59 6.55
CA ARG A 195 1.67 0.44 7.45
C ARG A 195 0.73 0.54 8.63
N LEU A 196 1.31 0.36 9.81
CA LEU A 196 0.61 0.42 11.09
C LEU A 196 0.97 1.77 11.73
N ILE A 197 -0.02 2.61 11.95
CA ILE A 197 0.16 3.89 12.62
C ILE A 197 -0.21 3.67 14.09
N SER A 198 0.83 3.62 14.94
CA SER A 198 0.68 3.45 16.39
C SER A 198 0.45 4.77 17.11
N GLU A 199 -0.13 4.69 18.31
CA GLU A 199 -0.38 5.85 19.19
C GLU A 199 0.87 6.63 19.50
N HIS A 200 1.94 5.93 19.89
CA HIS A 200 3.17 6.57 20.34
C HIS A 200 3.74 7.46 19.22
N ARG A 201 3.56 7.04 17.98
CA ARG A 201 3.99 7.83 16.83
C ARG A 201 3.10 9.04 16.58
N VAL A 202 1.79 8.87 16.71
CA VAL A 202 0.82 9.97 16.66
C VAL A 202 1.13 11.03 17.72
N LEU A 203 1.35 10.62 18.96
CA LEU A 203 1.67 11.51 20.08
C LEU A 203 2.98 12.27 19.85
N LEU A 204 4.03 11.58 19.40
CA LEU A 204 5.31 12.22 19.10
C LEU A 204 5.18 13.32 18.03
N GLU A 205 4.46 13.05 16.94
CA GLU A 205 4.27 14.01 15.85
C GLU A 205 3.45 15.23 16.30
N MET A 206 2.44 15.03 17.15
CA MET A 206 1.68 16.16 17.73
C MET A 206 2.51 17.01 18.70
N ILE A 207 3.41 16.39 19.47
CA ILE A 207 4.31 17.13 20.37
C ILE A 207 5.28 17.97 19.53
N TYR A 208 5.86 17.37 18.48
CA TYR A 208 6.88 18.02 17.66
C TYR A 208 6.32 19.14 16.77
N SER A 209 5.10 18.96 16.24
CA SER A 209 4.41 19.98 15.45
C SER A 209 3.84 21.14 16.28
N GLY A 210 3.88 21.06 17.61
CA GLY A 210 3.26 22.04 18.50
C GLY A 210 1.73 22.01 18.49
N ALA A 211 1.11 21.09 17.74
CA ALA A 211 -0.33 20.93 17.64
C ALA A 211 -0.97 20.70 19.01
N LEU A 212 -0.31 19.96 19.91
CA LEU A 212 -0.76 19.76 21.30
C LEU A 212 -0.86 21.05 22.13
N SER A 213 -0.15 22.12 21.74
CA SER A 213 -0.13 23.40 22.46
C SER A 213 -1.13 24.43 21.90
N SER A 214 -1.59 24.24 20.66
CA SER A 214 -2.58 25.09 19.98
C SER A 214 -4.03 24.61 20.16
N LEU A 215 -4.19 23.51 20.88
CA LEU A 215 -5.45 22.88 21.26
C LEU A 215 -5.66 23.07 22.76
#